data_AF-A0A7D6IQL9-F1
#
_entry.id   AF-A0A7D6IQL9-F1
#
_cell.length_a   1.000
_cell.length_b   1.000
_cell.length_c   1.000
_cell.angle_alpha   90.00
_cell.angle_beta   90.00
_cell.angle_gamma   90.00
#
_symmetry.space_group_name_H-M   'P 1'
#
loop_
_entity.id
_entity.type
_entity.pdbx_description
1 polymer ?
#
loop_
_entity_poly.entity_id
_entity_poly.type
_entity_poly.pdbx_seq_one_letter_code
_entity_poly.pdbx_strand_id
1 'polypeptide(L)'
;MTASSPLSTTTAPSLTPVAVPRRDLTVPLWLALAIAAVATVILYIFFLPLQSTYIGQLLLNRGWTQPVAVFFAWTVLVFTILKAIALFQQAPSLRQIWIPANYPFASMRDILQLQQTLAQRRTLLPNRCARVLGAFLSSGQREIAVEAAAEDSGSAAAATDASYTIPRVLVWAIPLLGFIGTVVGISQAVSGFSSFLETAQDVNQIKEGIGGVTTGLAVAFDTTLVALVLSVLVMIPMVIVERWENKLLLQIDTYINDQLLPRLPVTNTSAGVDRETLQEVIQETIRAELPTEERLQQLLDNLNQLARAVVRDRQQFVATLEERQQQSIEQFERLVTQIQHSQGELLAHVNQEQTAIAQELRQQSQYIAQLLAESDRTLQQRLQLLETLHQALQALADTGNLQLLLDSLNHTLGNLQPVLRQLAQPRRVTLVEQPSSLDGGDRPI
;
A
#
# COMPACT_ATOMS: atom_id res chain seq x y z
N MET A 1 -70.22 32.55 -9.75
CA MET A 1 -69.30 33.05 -10.78
C MET A 1 -67.93 33.24 -10.15
N THR A 2 -67.01 32.34 -10.52
CA THR A 2 -65.54 32.50 -10.64
C THR A 2 -64.75 33.04 -9.44
N ALA A 3 -64.40 32.16 -8.50
CA ALA A 3 -63.18 32.30 -7.70
C ALA A 3 -61.98 31.78 -8.54
N SER A 4 -61.13 32.69 -8.98
CA SER A 4 -59.87 32.40 -9.67
C SER A 4 -58.84 31.85 -8.68
N SER A 5 -58.55 30.56 -8.77
CA SER A 5 -57.39 29.94 -8.14
C SER A 5 -56.10 30.59 -8.66
N PRO A 6 -55.15 30.98 -7.81
CA PRO A 6 -53.84 31.41 -8.29
C PRO A 6 -53.11 30.19 -8.87
N LEU A 7 -52.66 30.33 -10.12
CA LEU A 7 -51.76 29.39 -10.78
C LEU A 7 -50.55 29.14 -9.87
N SER A 8 -50.34 27.87 -9.50
CA SER A 8 -49.06 27.42 -8.96
C SER A 8 -47.97 27.77 -9.97
N THR A 9 -47.15 28.76 -9.64
CA THR A 9 -45.92 29.07 -10.37
C THR A 9 -45.02 27.83 -10.32
N THR A 10 -45.03 27.04 -11.39
CA THR A 10 -43.95 26.10 -11.70
C THR A 10 -42.67 26.92 -11.76
N THR A 11 -41.87 26.82 -10.70
CA THR A 11 -40.52 27.41 -10.63
C THR A 11 -39.74 26.88 -11.83
N ALA A 12 -39.42 27.75 -12.79
CA ALA A 12 -38.53 27.40 -13.88
C ALA A 12 -37.20 26.90 -13.27
N PRO A 13 -36.66 25.75 -13.72
CA PRO A 13 -35.40 25.24 -13.18
C PRO A 13 -34.30 26.29 -13.40
N SER A 14 -33.59 26.64 -12.34
CA SER A 14 -32.46 27.56 -12.39
C SER A 14 -31.43 27.06 -13.41
N LEU A 15 -31.00 27.94 -14.32
CA LEU A 15 -30.04 27.66 -15.39
C LEU A 15 -28.59 27.51 -14.91
N THR A 16 -28.39 27.19 -13.63
CA THR A 16 -27.07 27.07 -13.02
C THR A 16 -26.67 25.60 -12.85
N PRO A 17 -25.41 25.23 -13.15
CA PRO A 17 -24.92 23.89 -12.90
C PRO A 17 -25.00 23.56 -11.40
N VAL A 18 -25.46 22.36 -11.09
CA VAL A 18 -25.57 21.91 -9.70
C VAL A 18 -24.21 21.45 -9.22
N ALA A 19 -23.76 21.92 -8.05
CA ALA A 19 -22.55 21.40 -7.42
C ALA A 19 -22.77 19.93 -7.01
N VAL A 20 -21.98 19.02 -7.59
CA VAL A 20 -22.11 17.58 -7.32
C VAL A 20 -21.03 17.16 -6.33
N PRO A 21 -21.39 16.70 -5.12
CA PRO A 21 -20.41 16.28 -4.12
C PRO A 21 -19.66 15.05 -4.59
N ARG A 22 -18.38 14.96 -4.20
CA ARG A 22 -17.61 13.76 -4.50
C ARG A 22 -18.12 12.55 -3.71
N ARG A 23 -18.36 11.44 -4.41
CA ARG A 23 -18.73 10.16 -3.80
C ARG A 23 -17.64 9.15 -4.11
N ASP A 24 -17.11 8.56 -3.05
CA ASP A 24 -16.14 7.47 -3.10
C ASP A 24 -16.75 6.24 -2.41
N LEU A 25 -16.20 5.05 -2.65
CA LEU A 25 -16.59 3.83 -1.97
C LEU A 25 -15.99 3.79 -0.54
N THR A 26 -16.35 4.74 0.31
CA THR A 26 -15.77 4.83 1.65
C THR A 26 -16.55 3.92 2.60
N VAL A 27 -15.88 2.87 3.08
CA VAL A 27 -16.35 2.10 4.23
C VAL A 27 -15.63 2.66 5.46
N PRO A 28 -16.36 3.18 6.45
CA PRO A 28 -15.72 3.72 7.65
C PRO A 28 -14.99 2.60 8.40
N LEU A 29 -13.67 2.72 8.53
CA LEU A 29 -12.83 1.72 9.20
C LEU A 29 -13.26 1.50 10.67
N TRP A 30 -13.66 2.57 11.37
CA TRP A 30 -14.12 2.48 12.75
C TRP A 30 -15.35 1.56 12.91
N LEU A 31 -16.23 1.52 11.90
CA LEU A 31 -17.39 0.64 11.89
C LEU A 31 -16.96 -0.81 11.75
N ALA A 32 -16.02 -1.08 10.83
CA ALA A 32 -15.45 -2.42 10.67
C ALA A 32 -14.77 -2.89 11.96
N LEU A 33 -14.05 -1.99 12.63
CA LEU A 33 -13.36 -2.26 13.89
C LEU A 33 -14.35 -2.55 15.04
N ALA A 34 -15.42 -1.76 15.16
CA ALA A 34 -16.46 -1.97 16.18
C ALA A 34 -17.19 -3.31 15.98
N ILE A 35 -17.58 -3.62 14.73
CA ILE A 35 -18.24 -4.89 14.40
C ILE A 35 -17.27 -6.06 14.64
N ALA A 36 -16.01 -5.93 14.27
CA ALA A 36 -15.00 -6.96 14.49
C ALA A 36 -14.71 -7.21 15.98
N ALA A 37 -14.70 -6.15 16.81
CA ALA A 37 -14.56 -6.29 18.25
C ALA A 37 -15.71 -7.09 18.85
N VAL A 38 -16.95 -6.75 18.47
CA VAL A 38 -18.16 -7.46 18.91
C VAL A 38 -18.15 -8.91 18.41
N ALA A 39 -17.81 -9.14 17.13
CA ALA A 39 -17.72 -10.48 16.56
C ALA A 39 -16.67 -11.34 17.25
N THR A 40 -15.52 -10.76 17.61
CA THR A 40 -14.46 -11.44 18.36
C THR A 40 -14.95 -11.82 19.75
N VAL A 41 -15.57 -10.90 20.49
CA VAL A 41 -16.11 -11.19 21.83
C VAL A 41 -17.19 -12.28 21.77
N ILE A 42 -18.12 -12.20 20.81
CA ILE A 42 -19.15 -13.23 20.60
C ILE A 42 -18.53 -14.59 20.30
N LEU A 43 -17.53 -14.64 19.41
CA LEU A 43 -16.83 -15.88 19.08
C LEU A 43 -16.18 -16.49 20.32
N TYR A 44 -15.48 -15.69 21.12
CA TYR A 44 -14.85 -16.17 22.35
C TYR A 44 -15.86 -16.64 23.39
N ILE A 45 -16.96 -15.91 23.61
CA ILE A 45 -18.06 -16.32 24.50
C ILE A 45 -18.68 -17.64 24.03
N PHE A 46 -18.89 -17.79 22.72
CA PHE A 46 -19.45 -19.02 22.15
C PHE A 46 -18.54 -20.23 22.34
N PHE A 47 -17.21 -20.04 22.31
CA PHE A 47 -16.25 -21.12 22.53
C PHE A 47 -15.94 -21.42 24.01
N LEU A 48 -16.39 -20.59 24.97
CA LEU A 48 -16.23 -20.86 26.41
C LEU A 48 -16.78 -22.24 26.85
N PRO A 49 -17.99 -22.69 26.46
CA PRO A 49 -18.48 -24.03 26.82
C PRO A 49 -17.75 -25.16 26.07
N LEU A 50 -17.00 -24.84 25.01
CA LEU A 50 -16.34 -25.79 24.10
C LEU A 50 -14.83 -25.91 24.38
N GLN A 51 -14.36 -25.50 25.57
CA GLN A 51 -12.95 -25.56 25.97
C GLN A 51 -12.33 -26.96 25.89
N SER A 52 -13.13 -28.02 25.94
CA SER A 52 -12.65 -29.41 25.82
C SER A 52 -12.35 -29.84 24.37
N THR A 53 -12.87 -29.10 23.38
CA THR A 53 -12.62 -29.40 21.96
C THR A 53 -11.27 -28.84 21.52
N TYR A 54 -10.64 -29.48 20.52
CA TYR A 54 -9.36 -29.02 19.96
C TYR A 54 -9.42 -27.55 19.53
N ILE A 55 -10.52 -27.12 18.88
CA ILE A 55 -10.71 -25.73 18.43
C ILE A 55 -10.88 -24.77 19.62
N GLY A 56 -11.59 -25.18 20.66
CA GLY A 56 -11.71 -24.38 21.89
C GLY A 56 -10.37 -24.17 22.57
N GLN A 57 -9.55 -25.22 22.68
CA GLN A 57 -8.18 -25.12 23.22
C GLN A 57 -7.26 -24.26 22.35
N LEU A 58 -7.42 -24.34 21.03
CA LEU A 58 -6.67 -23.55 20.05
C LEU A 58 -7.00 -22.05 20.13
N LEU A 59 -8.25 -21.69 20.41
CA LEU A 59 -8.66 -20.29 20.51
C LEU A 59 -8.43 -19.67 21.89
N LEU A 60 -8.68 -20.44 22.97
CA LEU A 60 -8.71 -19.92 24.34
C LEU A 60 -7.38 -20.10 25.09
N ASN A 61 -6.65 -21.19 24.86
CA ASN A 61 -5.51 -21.57 25.71
C ASN A 61 -4.13 -21.22 25.10
N ARG A 62 -4.09 -20.48 23.99
CA ARG A 62 -2.86 -20.19 23.23
C ARG A 62 -2.23 -18.82 23.51
N GLY A 63 -2.63 -18.18 24.60
CA GLY A 63 -2.11 -16.88 25.03
C GLY A 63 -2.83 -15.70 24.37
N TRP A 64 -2.27 -14.50 24.56
CA TRP A 64 -2.88 -13.23 24.17
C TRP A 64 -2.75 -12.92 22.68
N THR A 65 -1.81 -13.53 21.96
CA THR A 65 -1.59 -13.27 20.53
C THR A 65 -2.75 -13.78 19.68
N GLN A 66 -3.37 -14.91 20.08
CA GLN A 66 -4.48 -15.54 19.38
C GLN A 66 -5.74 -14.65 19.28
N PRO A 67 -6.29 -14.07 20.37
CA PRO A 67 -7.44 -13.19 20.27
C PRO A 67 -7.16 -11.92 19.45
N VAL A 68 -5.93 -11.40 19.50
CA VAL A 68 -5.54 -10.23 18.70
C VAL A 68 -5.48 -10.58 17.21
N ALA A 69 -4.91 -11.74 16.85
CA ALA A 69 -4.88 -12.21 15.47
C ALA A 69 -6.30 -12.45 14.91
N VAL A 70 -7.18 -13.06 15.71
CA VAL A 70 -8.59 -13.27 15.35
C VAL A 70 -9.32 -11.94 15.18
N PHE A 71 -9.07 -10.96 16.05
CA PHE A 71 -9.63 -9.62 15.92
C PHE A 71 -9.18 -8.89 14.64
N PHE A 72 -7.90 -8.99 14.29
CA PHE A 72 -7.38 -8.44 13.02
C PHE A 72 -8.01 -9.13 11.82
N ALA A 73 -8.12 -10.46 11.85
CA ALA A 73 -8.78 -11.24 10.80
C ALA A 73 -10.25 -10.82 10.63
N TRP A 74 -11.01 -10.67 11.73
CA TRP A 74 -12.39 -10.18 11.68
C TRP A 74 -12.49 -8.75 11.15
N THR A 75 -11.55 -7.87 11.51
CA THR A 75 -11.53 -6.48 11.03
C THR A 75 -11.37 -6.43 9.51
N VAL A 76 -10.41 -7.17 8.97
CA VAL A 76 -10.17 -7.28 7.53
C VAL A 76 -11.37 -7.94 6.84
N LEU A 77 -11.92 -9.01 7.41
CA LEU A 77 -13.06 -9.73 6.84
C LEU A 77 -14.30 -8.84 6.75
N VAL A 78 -14.67 -8.16 7.85
CA VAL A 78 -15.82 -7.26 7.88
C VAL A 78 -15.64 -6.11 6.92
N PHE A 79 -14.47 -5.47 6.90
CA PHE A 79 -14.16 -4.41 5.95
C PHE A 79 -14.35 -4.90 4.50
N THR A 80 -13.80 -6.07 4.18
CA THR A 80 -13.90 -6.70 2.85
C THR A 80 -15.34 -7.01 2.48
N ILE A 81 -16.16 -7.53 3.41
CA ILE A 81 -17.58 -7.81 3.18
C ILE A 81 -18.36 -6.52 2.93
N LEU A 82 -18.14 -5.47 3.74
CA LEU A 82 -18.80 -4.18 3.55
C LEU A 82 -18.44 -3.56 2.19
N LYS A 83 -17.17 -3.62 1.79
CA LYS A 83 -16.71 -3.20 0.47
C LYS A 83 -17.34 -4.04 -0.64
N ALA A 84 -17.38 -5.36 -0.49
CA ALA A 84 -18.00 -6.25 -1.46
C ALA A 84 -19.49 -5.92 -1.66
N ILE A 85 -20.24 -5.74 -0.57
CA ILE A 85 -21.66 -5.35 -0.62
C ILE A 85 -21.82 -4.00 -1.34
N ALA A 86 -21.00 -3.00 -1.00
CA ALA A 86 -21.04 -1.70 -1.67
C ALA A 86 -20.74 -1.80 -3.18
N LEU A 87 -19.76 -2.62 -3.58
CA LEU A 87 -19.46 -2.88 -4.98
C LEU A 87 -20.59 -3.60 -5.72
N PHE A 88 -21.17 -4.64 -5.11
CA PHE A 88 -22.29 -5.37 -5.70
C PHE A 88 -23.52 -4.51 -5.90
N GLN A 89 -23.78 -3.54 -5.00
CA GLN A 89 -24.85 -2.56 -5.18
C GLN A 89 -24.60 -1.62 -6.37
N GLN A 90 -23.34 -1.42 -6.76
CA GLN A 90 -22.97 -0.52 -7.85
C GLN A 90 -22.77 -1.20 -9.20
N ALA A 91 -22.45 -2.49 -9.22
CA ALA A 91 -22.26 -3.25 -10.46
C ALA A 91 -23.44 -3.16 -11.47
N PRO A 92 -24.72 -3.14 -11.05
CA PRO A 92 -25.84 -2.97 -11.98
C PRO A 92 -25.81 -1.63 -12.72
N SER A 93 -25.25 -0.59 -12.12
CA SER A 93 -25.21 0.74 -12.71
C SER A 93 -24.40 0.78 -14.01
N LEU A 94 -23.32 0.00 -14.12
CA LEU A 94 -22.53 -0.09 -15.35
C LEU A 94 -23.30 -0.69 -16.54
N ARG A 95 -24.31 -1.54 -16.27
CA ARG A 95 -25.11 -2.18 -17.33
C ARG A 95 -26.23 -1.28 -17.84
N GLN A 96 -26.57 -0.23 -17.09
CA GLN A 96 -27.61 0.71 -17.48
C GLN A 96 -27.04 1.74 -18.46
N ILE A 97 -27.78 2.00 -19.54
CA ILE A 97 -27.44 3.07 -20.48
C ILE A 97 -27.84 4.40 -19.83
N TRP A 98 -26.85 5.12 -19.27
CA TRP A 98 -27.09 6.43 -18.63
C TRP A 98 -27.23 7.57 -19.63
N ILE A 99 -26.49 7.49 -20.73
CA ILE A 99 -26.52 8.46 -21.83
C ILE A 99 -27.02 7.71 -23.07
N PRO A 100 -28.29 7.92 -23.49
CA PRO A 100 -28.80 7.34 -24.73
C PRO A 100 -27.89 7.69 -25.91
N ALA A 101 -27.71 6.75 -26.86
CA ALA A 101 -26.89 6.96 -28.04
C ALA A 101 -27.30 8.22 -28.85
N ASN A 102 -28.60 8.52 -28.85
CA ASN A 102 -29.20 9.61 -29.62
C ASN A 102 -29.48 10.87 -28.77
N TYR A 103 -28.86 11.01 -27.59
CA TYR A 103 -29.10 12.19 -26.75
C TYR A 103 -28.56 13.45 -27.46
N PRO A 104 -29.37 14.51 -27.65
CA PRO A 104 -28.90 15.72 -28.31
C PRO A 104 -27.96 16.49 -27.39
N PHE A 105 -26.69 16.62 -27.79
CA PHE A 105 -25.70 17.52 -27.18
C PHE A 105 -25.68 18.89 -27.88
N ALA A 106 -26.78 19.25 -28.55
CA ALA A 106 -26.84 20.42 -29.43
C ALA A 106 -26.98 21.73 -28.65
N SER A 107 -27.69 21.73 -27.53
CA SER A 107 -27.90 22.92 -26.71
C SER A 107 -27.28 22.79 -25.33
N MET A 108 -26.76 23.91 -24.80
CA MET A 108 -26.29 24.01 -23.41
C MET A 108 -27.35 23.58 -22.40
N ARG A 109 -28.63 23.85 -22.70
CA ARG A 109 -29.79 23.46 -21.88
C ARG A 109 -29.95 21.94 -21.79
N ASP A 110 -29.68 21.22 -22.87
CA ASP A 110 -29.80 19.76 -22.92
C ASP A 110 -28.72 19.12 -22.04
N ILE A 111 -27.51 19.68 -22.06
CA ILE A 111 -26.38 19.26 -21.24
C ILE A 111 -26.65 19.55 -19.77
N LEU A 112 -27.22 20.72 -19.45
CA LEU A 112 -27.63 21.08 -18.08
C LEU A 112 -28.70 20.13 -17.54
N GLN A 113 -29.72 19.80 -18.35
CA GLN A 113 -30.77 18.87 -17.94
C GLN A 113 -30.22 17.45 -17.70
N LEU A 114 -29.29 17.00 -18.55
CA LEU A 114 -28.59 15.73 -18.34
C LEU A 114 -27.77 15.77 -17.04
N GLN A 115 -27.02 16.84 -16.80
CA GLN A 115 -26.22 17.02 -15.60
C GLN A 115 -27.08 16.96 -14.32
N GLN A 116 -28.21 17.66 -14.29
CA GLN A 116 -29.15 17.62 -13.16
C GLN A 116 -29.75 16.23 -12.93
N THR A 117 -30.12 15.53 -14.01
CA THR A 117 -30.69 14.18 -13.94
C THR A 117 -29.67 13.17 -13.39
N LEU A 118 -28.41 13.29 -13.81
CA LEU A 118 -27.32 12.44 -13.35
C LEU A 118 -26.89 12.79 -11.92
N ALA A 119 -26.89 14.07 -11.54
CA ALA A 119 -26.56 14.54 -10.19
C ALA A 119 -27.48 13.98 -9.10
N GLN A 120 -28.75 13.74 -9.43
CA GLN A 120 -29.72 13.15 -8.50
C GLN A 120 -29.47 11.66 -8.21
N ARG A 121 -28.69 10.97 -9.05
CA ARG A 121 -28.42 9.54 -8.90
C ARG A 121 -27.34 9.30 -7.84
N ARG A 122 -27.47 8.18 -7.11
CA ARG A 122 -26.57 7.82 -6.00
C ARG A 122 -25.37 6.98 -6.40
N THR A 123 -25.38 6.40 -7.59
CA THR A 123 -24.31 5.53 -8.11
C THR A 123 -23.10 6.33 -8.57
N LEU A 124 -21.91 5.71 -8.55
CA LEU A 124 -20.66 6.39 -8.90
C LEU A 124 -20.67 6.91 -10.34
N LEU A 125 -20.99 6.06 -11.33
CA LEU A 125 -20.95 6.43 -12.75
C LEU A 125 -21.70 7.74 -13.08
N PRO A 126 -23.01 7.90 -12.80
CA PRO A 126 -23.71 9.14 -13.09
C PRO A 126 -23.23 10.33 -12.23
N ASN A 127 -22.76 10.10 -11.00
CA ASN A 127 -22.17 11.17 -10.19
C ASN A 127 -20.89 11.71 -10.85
N ARG A 128 -20.00 10.83 -11.34
CA ARG A 128 -18.78 11.21 -12.07
C ARG A 128 -19.12 11.93 -13.37
N CYS A 129 -20.04 11.38 -14.18
CA CYS A 129 -20.52 12.03 -15.39
C CYS A 129 -21.09 13.44 -15.10
N ALA A 130 -21.87 13.61 -14.03
CA ALA A 130 -22.44 14.91 -13.67
C ALA A 130 -21.37 15.95 -13.26
N ARG A 131 -20.25 15.52 -12.65
CA ARG A 131 -19.10 16.39 -12.37
C ARG A 131 -18.39 16.82 -13.66
N VAL A 132 -18.11 15.87 -14.56
CA VAL A 132 -17.49 16.13 -15.87
C VAL A 132 -18.35 17.09 -16.70
N LEU A 133 -19.66 16.85 -16.74
CA LEU A 133 -20.62 17.76 -17.37
C LEU A 133 -20.65 19.12 -16.69
N GLY A 134 -20.57 19.18 -15.36
CA GLY A 134 -20.49 20.45 -14.62
C GLY A 134 -19.26 21.28 -15.02
N ALA A 135 -18.10 20.65 -15.17
CA ALA A 135 -16.88 21.30 -15.64
C ALA A 135 -17.04 21.85 -17.07
N PHE A 136 -17.62 21.05 -17.97
CA PHE A 136 -17.96 21.50 -19.32
C PHE A 136 -18.93 22.69 -19.31
N LEU A 137 -19.97 22.65 -18.48
CA LEU A 137 -20.97 23.72 -18.38
C LEU A 137 -20.37 25.04 -17.86
N SER A 138 -19.34 24.98 -17.03
CA SER A 138 -18.67 26.18 -16.52
C SER A 138 -17.72 26.83 -17.53
N SER A 139 -17.08 26.04 -18.41
CA SER A 139 -16.03 26.54 -19.31
C SER A 139 -16.46 26.63 -20.77
N GLY A 140 -17.46 25.84 -21.18
CA GLY A 140 -17.86 25.65 -22.58
C GLY A 140 -16.81 24.90 -23.42
N GLN A 141 -15.69 24.46 -22.85
CA GLN A 141 -14.57 23.85 -23.56
C GLN A 141 -14.47 22.36 -23.22
N ARG A 142 -14.24 21.53 -24.24
CA ARG A 142 -14.14 20.07 -24.07
C ARG A 142 -12.86 19.70 -23.32
N GLU A 143 -11.79 20.45 -23.54
CA GLU A 143 -10.46 20.23 -22.97
C GLU A 143 -10.50 20.25 -21.43
N ILE A 144 -11.22 21.22 -20.86
CA ILE A 144 -11.42 21.34 -19.41
C ILE A 144 -12.25 20.17 -18.86
N ALA A 145 -13.21 19.65 -19.64
CA ALA A 145 -13.98 18.47 -19.24
C ALA A 145 -13.13 17.19 -19.24
N VAL A 146 -12.20 17.05 -20.18
CA VAL A 146 -11.23 15.95 -20.23
C VAL A 146 -10.29 16.00 -19.03
N GLU A 147 -9.74 17.19 -18.73
CA GLU A 147 -8.88 17.41 -17.56
C GLU A 147 -9.61 17.09 -16.26
N ALA A 148 -10.85 17.58 -16.10
CA ALA A 148 -11.68 17.28 -14.94
C ALA A 148 -11.97 15.78 -14.81
N ALA A 149 -12.19 15.05 -15.91
CA ALA A 149 -12.38 13.60 -15.90
C ALA A 149 -11.10 12.86 -15.45
N ALA A 150 -9.92 13.31 -15.89
CA ALA A 150 -8.63 12.74 -15.52
C ALA A 150 -8.29 12.98 -14.04
N GLU A 151 -8.46 14.21 -13.54
CA GLU A 151 -8.24 14.54 -12.12
C GLU A 151 -9.18 13.72 -11.22
N ASP A 152 -10.43 13.56 -11.64
CA ASP A 152 -11.43 12.80 -10.92
C ASP A 152 -11.13 11.30 -10.85
N SER A 153 -10.59 10.73 -11.94
CA SER A 153 -10.09 9.35 -11.98
C SER A 153 -8.91 9.16 -11.04
N GLY A 154 -7.91 10.05 -11.11
CA GLY A 154 -6.74 10.02 -10.23
C GLY A 154 -7.12 10.14 -8.75
N SER A 155 -8.06 11.03 -8.43
CA SER A 155 -8.59 11.20 -7.07
C SER A 155 -9.28 9.93 -6.57
N ALA A 156 -10.10 9.27 -7.40
CA ALA A 156 -10.79 8.04 -7.03
C ALA A 156 -9.82 6.86 -6.83
N ALA A 157 -8.77 6.77 -7.65
CA ALA A 157 -7.71 5.78 -7.50
C ALA A 157 -6.94 5.98 -6.18
N ALA A 158 -6.55 7.21 -5.86
CA ALA A 158 -5.88 7.55 -4.60
C ALA A 158 -6.77 7.25 -3.37
N ALA A 159 -8.06 7.59 -3.43
CA ALA A 159 -9.00 7.30 -2.36
C ALA A 159 -9.20 5.79 -2.13
N THR A 160 -9.18 5.00 -3.22
CA THR A 160 -9.25 3.54 -3.15
C THR A 160 -8.00 2.98 -2.48
N ASP A 161 -6.81 3.36 -2.93
CA ASP A 161 -5.56 2.87 -2.33
C ASP A 161 -5.46 3.23 -0.85
N ALA A 162 -5.76 4.48 -0.49
CA ALA A 162 -5.79 4.92 0.91
C ALA A 162 -6.77 4.11 1.79
N SER A 163 -7.90 3.67 1.23
CA SER A 163 -8.88 2.86 1.96
C SER A 163 -8.38 1.44 2.28
N TYR A 164 -7.50 0.87 1.45
CA TYR A 164 -6.95 -0.48 1.65
C TYR A 164 -5.64 -0.49 2.45
N THR A 165 -5.01 0.65 2.70
CA THR A 165 -3.75 0.75 3.46
C THR A 165 -3.83 0.03 4.82
N ILE A 166 -4.81 0.38 5.66
CA ILE A 166 -4.92 -0.23 7.00
C ILE A 166 -5.26 -1.73 6.94
N PRO A 167 -6.26 -2.19 6.15
CA PRO A 167 -6.49 -3.62 5.96
C PRO A 167 -5.25 -4.40 5.51
N ARG A 168 -4.45 -3.88 4.56
CA ARG A 168 -3.20 -4.52 4.12
C ARG A 168 -2.19 -4.65 5.26
N VAL A 169 -2.04 -3.61 6.08
CA VAL A 169 -1.18 -3.65 7.28
C VAL A 169 -1.66 -4.70 8.27
N LEU A 170 -2.97 -4.81 8.51
CA LEU A 170 -3.54 -5.83 9.41
C LEU A 170 -3.30 -7.25 8.88
N VAL A 171 -3.49 -7.49 7.58
CA VAL A 171 -3.18 -8.78 6.94
C VAL A 171 -1.72 -9.19 7.15
N TRP A 172 -0.80 -8.23 7.02
CA TRP A 172 0.63 -8.43 7.27
C TRP A 172 0.96 -8.64 8.76
N ALA A 173 0.23 -8.01 9.66
CA ALA A 173 0.45 -8.13 11.10
C ALA A 173 0.02 -9.50 11.67
N ILE A 174 -0.95 -10.19 11.05
CA ILE A 174 -1.44 -11.49 11.53
C ILE A 174 -0.32 -12.55 11.58
N PRO A 175 0.46 -12.82 10.52
CA PRO A 175 1.60 -13.74 10.58
C PRO A 175 2.66 -13.36 11.61
N LEU A 176 2.92 -12.05 11.76
CA LEU A 176 3.87 -11.54 12.74
C LEU A 176 3.40 -11.85 14.17
N LEU A 177 2.10 -11.69 14.47
CA LEU A 177 1.51 -12.09 15.75
C LEU A 177 1.61 -13.60 15.99
N GLY A 178 1.43 -14.41 14.94
CA GLY A 178 1.69 -15.86 15.00
C GLY A 178 3.13 -16.15 15.41
N PHE A 179 4.10 -15.55 14.71
CA PHE A 179 5.52 -15.69 15.02
C PHE A 179 5.85 -15.27 16.46
N ILE A 180 5.32 -14.14 16.92
CA ILE A 180 5.45 -13.71 18.32
C ILE A 180 4.87 -14.76 19.27
N GLY A 181 3.71 -15.31 18.94
CA GLY A 181 3.08 -16.42 19.68
C GLY A 181 4.00 -17.63 19.78
N THR A 182 4.64 -18.04 18.67
CA THR A 182 5.63 -19.14 18.72
C THR A 182 6.83 -18.82 19.58
N VAL A 183 7.42 -17.63 19.45
CA VAL A 183 8.62 -17.26 20.22
C VAL A 183 8.31 -17.28 21.71
N VAL A 184 7.15 -16.74 22.11
CA VAL A 184 6.68 -16.78 23.49
C VAL A 184 6.43 -18.22 23.96
N GLY A 185 5.75 -19.04 23.15
CA GLY A 185 5.44 -20.44 23.49
C GLY A 185 6.70 -21.31 23.62
N ILE A 186 7.67 -21.16 22.72
CA ILE A 186 8.96 -21.85 22.78
C ILE A 186 9.74 -21.41 24.01
N SER A 187 9.80 -20.10 24.29
CA SER A 187 10.47 -19.56 25.47
C SER A 187 9.87 -20.10 26.78
N GLN A 188 8.54 -20.20 26.87
CA GLN A 188 7.85 -20.79 28.02
C GLN A 188 8.12 -22.29 28.15
N ALA A 189 8.12 -23.03 27.04
CA ALA A 189 8.43 -24.47 27.05
C ALA A 189 9.86 -24.74 27.52
N VAL A 190 10.85 -23.98 27.02
CA VAL A 190 12.26 -24.14 27.38
C VAL A 190 12.52 -23.71 28.82
N SER A 191 11.99 -22.57 29.27
CA SER A 191 12.15 -22.12 30.67
C SER A 191 11.49 -23.07 31.66
N GLY A 192 10.31 -23.60 31.33
CA GLY A 192 9.65 -24.64 32.12
C GLY A 192 10.48 -25.91 32.24
N PHE A 193 11.17 -26.32 31.16
CA PHE A 193 12.08 -27.47 31.20
C PHE A 193 13.28 -27.24 32.10
N SER A 194 13.94 -26.08 31.98
CA SER A 194 15.12 -25.76 32.78
C SER A 194 14.80 -25.76 34.26
N SER A 195 13.68 -25.14 34.66
CA SER A 195 13.21 -25.15 36.05
C SER A 195 12.83 -26.55 36.53
N PHE A 196 12.25 -27.36 35.65
CA PHE A 196 11.91 -28.75 35.96
C PHE A 196 13.17 -29.60 36.19
N LEU A 197 14.21 -29.44 35.38
CA LEU A 197 15.48 -30.16 35.54
C LEU A 197 16.20 -29.83 36.86
N GLU A 198 16.07 -28.61 37.38
CA GLU A 198 16.62 -28.24 38.69
C GLU A 198 15.93 -28.96 39.86
N THR A 199 14.67 -29.36 39.67
CA THR A 199 13.84 -30.00 40.71
C THR A 199 13.79 -31.53 40.55
N ALA A 200 14.12 -32.05 39.37
CA ALA A 200 13.98 -33.46 39.04
C ALA A 200 14.97 -34.32 39.85
N GLN A 201 14.45 -35.27 40.64
CA GLN A 201 15.27 -36.18 41.45
C GLN A 201 15.49 -37.56 40.80
N ASP A 202 14.64 -37.92 39.85
CA ASP A 202 14.65 -39.24 39.19
C ASP A 202 14.53 -39.13 37.67
N VAL A 203 15.09 -40.13 36.96
CA VAL A 203 15.06 -40.23 35.48
C VAL A 203 13.63 -40.28 34.92
N ASN A 204 12.68 -40.87 35.66
CA ASN A 204 11.26 -40.91 35.25
C ASN A 204 10.63 -39.51 35.21
N GLN A 205 11.01 -38.62 36.12
CA GLN A 205 10.56 -37.23 36.11
C GLN A 205 11.12 -36.51 34.89
N ILE A 206 12.40 -36.70 34.56
CA ILE A 206 13.02 -36.12 33.36
C ILE A 206 12.25 -36.50 32.08
N LYS A 207 11.83 -37.77 31.96
CA LYS A 207 11.00 -38.24 30.83
C LYS A 207 9.67 -37.50 30.74
N GLU A 208 9.03 -37.21 31.87
CA GLU A 208 7.80 -36.43 31.95
C GLU A 208 8.03 -34.96 31.56
N GLY A 209 9.14 -34.36 32.01
CA GLY A 209 9.57 -33.03 31.62
C GLY A 209 9.76 -32.89 30.10
N ILE A 210 10.37 -33.87 29.44
CA ILE A 210 10.52 -33.89 27.96
C ILE A 210 9.15 -33.93 27.26
N GLY A 211 8.21 -34.71 27.79
CA GLY A 211 6.82 -34.75 27.29
C GLY A 211 6.13 -33.39 27.40
N GLY A 212 6.30 -32.70 28.53
CA GLY A 212 5.79 -31.34 28.75
C GLY A 212 6.35 -30.32 27.74
N VAL A 213 7.66 -30.34 27.51
CA VAL A 213 8.32 -29.45 26.52
C VAL A 213 7.83 -29.73 25.11
N THR A 214 7.74 -30.99 24.72
CA THR A 214 7.29 -31.39 23.37
C THR A 214 5.86 -30.92 23.13
N THR A 215 5.01 -30.99 24.15
CA THR A 215 3.64 -30.46 24.10
C THR A 215 3.65 -28.94 24.00
N GLY A 216 4.44 -28.23 24.79
CA GLY A 216 4.57 -26.76 24.71
C GLY A 216 5.08 -26.27 23.36
N LEU A 217 6.02 -27.01 22.76
CA LEU A 217 6.55 -26.74 21.42
C LEU A 217 5.50 -26.96 20.33
N ALA A 218 4.77 -28.09 20.38
CA ALA A 218 3.64 -28.33 19.49
C ALA A 218 2.59 -27.22 19.63
N VAL A 219 2.36 -26.79 20.87
CA VAL A 219 1.41 -25.73 21.17
C VAL A 219 1.81 -24.41 20.51
N ALA A 220 3.08 -24.06 20.58
CA ALA A 220 3.66 -22.91 19.92
C ALA A 220 3.46 -22.99 18.40
N PHE A 221 3.82 -24.10 17.76
CA PHE A 221 3.68 -24.24 16.30
C PHE A 221 2.24 -24.10 15.80
N ASP A 222 1.27 -24.67 16.51
CA ASP A 222 -0.16 -24.48 16.19
C ASP A 222 -0.54 -22.99 16.15
N THR A 223 -0.01 -22.15 17.07
CA THR A 223 -0.35 -20.72 17.11
C THR A 223 0.04 -20.01 15.81
N THR A 224 1.23 -20.32 15.28
CA THR A 224 1.69 -19.78 13.99
C THR A 224 0.91 -20.37 12.83
N LEU A 225 0.65 -21.68 12.85
CA LEU A 225 -0.14 -22.33 11.79
C LEU A 225 -1.51 -21.64 11.64
N VAL A 226 -2.19 -21.37 12.75
CA VAL A 226 -3.50 -20.74 12.74
C VAL A 226 -3.43 -19.30 12.26
N ALA A 227 -2.44 -18.53 12.71
CA ALA A 227 -2.24 -17.16 12.23
C ALA A 227 -2.00 -17.11 10.72
N LEU A 228 -1.16 -18.02 10.19
CA LEU A 228 -0.91 -18.12 8.75
C LEU A 228 -2.18 -18.49 7.97
N VAL A 229 -2.92 -19.50 8.44
CA VAL A 229 -4.18 -19.91 7.80
C VAL A 229 -5.20 -18.76 7.81
N LEU A 230 -5.35 -18.07 8.95
CA LEU A 230 -6.24 -16.90 9.06
C LEU A 230 -5.81 -15.78 8.11
N SER A 231 -4.52 -15.46 8.05
CA SER A 231 -3.98 -14.41 7.18
C SER A 231 -4.28 -14.70 5.70
N VAL A 232 -4.00 -15.92 5.24
CA VAL A 232 -4.30 -16.34 3.85
C VAL A 232 -5.80 -16.29 3.57
N LEU A 233 -6.63 -16.75 4.51
CA LEU A 233 -8.08 -16.80 4.36
C LEU A 233 -8.69 -15.40 4.21
N VAL A 234 -8.17 -14.38 4.91
CA VAL A 234 -8.66 -12.99 4.78
C VAL A 234 -7.99 -12.22 3.65
N MET A 235 -6.75 -12.53 3.31
CA MET A 235 -5.98 -11.86 2.25
C MET A 235 -6.61 -12.09 0.87
N ILE A 236 -6.97 -13.33 0.54
CA ILE A 236 -7.47 -13.68 -0.80
C ILE A 236 -8.77 -12.92 -1.14
N PRO A 237 -9.83 -12.94 -0.30
CA PRO A 237 -11.05 -12.17 -0.56
C PRO A 237 -10.78 -10.67 -0.66
N MET A 238 -9.91 -10.12 0.20
CA MET A 238 -9.56 -8.70 0.19
C MET A 238 -8.98 -8.30 -1.17
N VAL A 239 -7.99 -9.04 -1.67
CA VAL A 239 -7.35 -8.76 -2.98
C VAL A 239 -8.35 -8.91 -4.13
N ILE A 240 -9.29 -9.86 -4.07
CA ILE A 240 -10.33 -10.02 -5.09
C ILE A 240 -11.25 -8.80 -5.12
N VAL A 241 -11.72 -8.34 -3.96
CA VAL A 241 -12.60 -7.17 -3.83
C VAL A 241 -11.90 -5.91 -4.29
N GLU A 242 -10.63 -5.72 -3.91
CA GLU A 242 -9.79 -4.60 -4.38
C GLU A 242 -9.65 -4.60 -5.91
N ARG A 243 -9.39 -5.77 -6.52
CA ARG A 243 -9.33 -5.91 -7.98
C ARG A 243 -10.67 -5.60 -8.66
N TRP A 244 -11.78 -6.00 -8.06
CA TRP A 244 -13.12 -5.69 -8.60
C TRP A 244 -13.43 -4.20 -8.52
N GLU A 245 -13.03 -3.52 -7.44
CA GLU A 245 -13.16 -2.07 -7.28
C GLU A 245 -12.34 -1.34 -8.35
N ASN A 246 -11.07 -1.71 -8.54
CA ASN A 246 -10.22 -1.12 -9.57
C ASN A 246 -10.78 -1.35 -10.99
N LYS A 247 -11.33 -2.55 -11.26
CA LYS A 247 -11.99 -2.85 -12.54
C LYS A 247 -13.25 -2.01 -12.74
N LEU A 248 -14.06 -1.81 -11.71
CA LEU A 248 -15.25 -0.94 -11.75
C LEU A 248 -14.85 0.50 -12.08
N LEU A 249 -13.83 1.05 -11.40
CA LEU A 249 -13.34 2.40 -11.65
C LEU A 249 -12.81 2.56 -13.08
N LEU A 250 -12.02 1.61 -13.56
CA LEU A 250 -11.52 1.60 -14.92
C LEU A 250 -12.67 1.58 -15.95
N GLN A 251 -13.70 0.76 -15.73
CA GLN A 251 -14.86 0.71 -16.61
C GLN A 251 -15.65 2.03 -16.62
N ILE A 252 -15.71 2.73 -15.48
CA ILE A 252 -16.30 4.08 -15.41
C ILE A 252 -15.47 5.07 -16.23
N ASP A 253 -14.14 5.04 -16.10
CA ASP A 253 -13.25 5.90 -16.86
C ASP A 253 -13.36 5.65 -18.37
N THR A 254 -13.38 4.38 -18.78
CA THR A 254 -13.62 3.99 -20.18
C THR A 254 -14.98 4.51 -20.67
N TYR A 255 -16.04 4.38 -19.88
CA TYR A 255 -17.36 4.90 -20.26
C TYR A 255 -17.34 6.41 -20.47
N ILE A 256 -16.70 7.17 -19.57
CA ILE A 256 -16.61 8.63 -19.67
C ILE A 256 -15.80 9.02 -20.92
N ASN A 257 -14.65 8.40 -21.13
CA ASN A 257 -13.76 8.73 -22.25
C ASN A 257 -14.31 8.31 -23.62
N ASP A 258 -15.00 7.17 -23.70
CA ASP A 258 -15.47 6.64 -24.98
C ASP A 258 -16.88 7.12 -25.34
N GLN A 259 -17.76 7.30 -24.34
CA GLN A 259 -19.18 7.57 -24.59
C GLN A 259 -19.61 8.99 -24.26
N LEU A 260 -18.99 9.65 -23.27
CA LEU A 260 -19.40 11.00 -22.84
C LEU A 260 -18.57 12.09 -23.53
N LEU A 261 -17.25 12.08 -23.35
CA LEU A 261 -16.36 13.17 -23.80
C LEU A 261 -16.40 13.42 -25.33
N PRO A 262 -16.42 12.40 -26.21
CA PRO A 262 -16.43 12.63 -27.66
C PRO A 262 -17.73 13.28 -28.16
N ARG A 263 -18.83 13.14 -27.39
CA ARG A 263 -20.15 13.66 -27.74
C ARG A 263 -20.37 15.11 -27.30
N LEU A 264 -19.50 15.65 -26.43
CA LEU A 264 -19.55 17.07 -26.05
C LEU A 264 -19.26 17.95 -27.27
N PRO A 265 -19.98 19.05 -27.51
CA PRO A 265 -19.73 19.90 -28.66
C PRO A 265 -18.32 20.50 -28.56
N VAL A 266 -17.59 20.49 -29.69
CA VAL A 266 -16.39 21.33 -29.79
C VAL A 266 -16.89 22.75 -29.98
N THR A 267 -16.83 23.53 -28.91
CA THR A 267 -17.04 24.96 -28.99
C THR A 267 -15.84 25.55 -29.73
N ASN A 268 -15.89 25.52 -31.07
CA ASN A 268 -15.04 26.36 -31.91
C ASN A 268 -15.53 27.80 -31.75
N THR A 269 -15.38 28.39 -30.56
CA THR A 269 -15.52 29.85 -30.42
C THR A 269 -14.28 30.48 -31.06
N SER A 270 -14.22 30.47 -32.39
CA SER A 270 -14.12 31.77 -33.04
C SER A 270 -15.41 32.46 -32.65
N ALA A 271 -15.31 33.54 -31.87
CA ALA A 271 -16.44 34.43 -31.64
C ALA A 271 -17.03 34.75 -33.02
N GLY A 272 -18.10 34.05 -33.38
CA GLY A 272 -18.89 34.32 -34.56
C GLY A 272 -19.54 35.65 -34.30
N VAL A 273 -18.87 36.72 -34.70
CA VAL A 273 -19.56 37.96 -34.98
C VAL A 273 -20.49 37.62 -36.14
N ASP A 274 -21.78 37.46 -35.82
CA ASP A 274 -22.79 37.10 -36.79
C ASP A 274 -22.68 38.07 -37.97
N ARG A 275 -22.37 37.54 -39.17
CA ARG A 275 -22.24 38.36 -40.38
C ARG A 275 -23.51 39.18 -40.65
N GLU A 276 -24.65 38.76 -40.14
CA GLU A 276 -25.91 39.49 -40.18
C GLU A 276 -25.91 40.74 -39.30
N THR A 277 -25.40 40.66 -38.05
CA THR A 277 -25.27 41.85 -37.18
C THR A 277 -24.24 42.84 -37.72
N LEU A 278 -23.18 42.34 -38.36
CA LEU A 278 -22.24 43.21 -39.07
C LEU A 278 -22.87 43.88 -40.29
N GLN A 279 -23.70 43.16 -41.05
CA GLN A 279 -24.39 43.71 -42.22
C GLN A 279 -25.45 44.74 -41.84
N GLU A 280 -26.15 44.55 -40.72
CA GLU A 280 -27.16 45.49 -40.22
C GLU A 280 -26.51 46.77 -39.71
N VAL A 281 -25.44 46.67 -38.91
CA VAL A 281 -24.66 47.83 -38.45
C VAL A 281 -23.98 48.56 -39.62
N ILE A 282 -23.47 47.82 -40.63
CA ILE A 282 -22.88 48.42 -41.83
C ILE A 282 -23.95 49.10 -42.70
N GLN A 283 -25.14 48.50 -42.88
CA GLN A 283 -26.23 49.12 -43.65
C GLN A 283 -26.83 50.34 -42.95
N GLU A 284 -26.92 50.32 -41.63
CA GLU A 284 -27.42 51.44 -40.82
C GLU A 284 -26.42 52.60 -40.78
N THR A 285 -25.12 52.30 -40.77
CA THR A 285 -24.04 53.30 -40.86
C THR A 285 -23.92 53.91 -42.27
N ILE A 286 -24.25 53.16 -43.34
CA ILE A 286 -24.19 53.66 -44.74
C ILE A 286 -25.38 54.58 -45.07
N ARG A 287 -26.51 54.48 -44.36
CA ARG A 287 -27.70 55.31 -44.60
C ARG A 287 -27.76 56.59 -43.76
N ALA A 288 -27.11 56.64 -42.60
CA ALA A 288 -27.32 57.71 -41.62
C ALA A 288 -26.43 58.95 -41.79
N GLU A 289 -25.25 58.88 -42.40
CA GLU A 289 -24.45 60.07 -42.64
C GLU A 289 -23.50 59.84 -43.81
N LEU A 290 -23.63 60.60 -44.89
CA LEU A 290 -22.55 60.77 -45.87
C LEU A 290 -21.41 61.52 -45.17
N PRO A 291 -20.29 60.89 -44.79
CA PRO A 291 -19.21 61.60 -44.14
C PRO A 291 -18.38 62.26 -45.25
N THR A 292 -18.14 63.56 -45.09
CA THR A 292 -17.14 64.36 -45.81
C THR A 292 -15.83 63.57 -45.99
N GLU A 293 -15.18 63.70 -47.16
CA GLU A 293 -13.96 62.95 -47.57
C GLU A 293 -12.87 62.86 -46.48
N GLU A 294 -12.77 63.86 -45.59
CA GLU A 294 -11.83 63.89 -44.46
C GLU A 294 -12.05 62.78 -43.41
N ARG A 295 -13.31 62.44 -43.07
CA ARG A 295 -13.61 61.39 -42.07
C ARG A 295 -13.34 59.99 -42.61
N LEU A 296 -13.47 59.80 -43.92
CA LEU A 296 -13.19 58.54 -44.58
C LEU A 296 -11.68 58.27 -44.62
N GLN A 297 -10.86 59.32 -44.84
CA GLN A 297 -9.40 59.22 -44.72
C GLN A 297 -8.97 58.95 -43.27
N GLN A 298 -9.55 59.63 -42.28
CA GLN A 298 -9.26 59.36 -40.87
C GLN A 298 -9.64 57.93 -40.43
N LEU A 299 -10.77 57.40 -40.93
CA LEU A 299 -11.16 56.03 -40.65
C LEU A 299 -10.18 55.03 -41.31
N LEU A 300 -9.77 55.26 -42.56
CA LEU A 300 -8.77 54.42 -43.21
C LEU A 300 -7.42 54.46 -42.49
N ASP A 301 -6.99 55.62 -42.00
CA ASP A 301 -5.75 55.74 -41.23
C ASP A 301 -5.84 55.02 -39.89
N ASN A 302 -6.95 55.15 -39.17
CA ASN A 302 -7.18 54.43 -37.92
C ASN A 302 -7.25 52.91 -38.14
N LEU A 303 -7.92 52.45 -39.20
CA LEU A 303 -7.98 51.02 -39.56
C LEU A 303 -6.61 50.48 -39.97
N ASN A 304 -5.80 51.26 -40.70
CA ASN A 304 -4.42 50.89 -41.03
C ASN A 304 -3.53 50.84 -39.77
N GLN A 305 -3.73 51.74 -38.81
CA GLN A 305 -3.02 51.70 -37.54
C GLN A 305 -3.41 50.48 -36.70
N LEU A 306 -4.71 50.16 -36.62
CA LEU A 306 -5.22 48.96 -35.95
C LEU A 306 -4.72 47.68 -36.62
N ALA A 307 -4.74 47.59 -37.95
CA ALA A 307 -4.21 46.45 -38.68
C ALA A 307 -2.71 46.24 -38.40
N ARG A 308 -1.93 47.33 -38.37
CA ARG A 308 -0.50 47.27 -38.01
C ARG A 308 -0.26 46.97 -36.53
N ALA A 309 -1.17 47.32 -35.64
CA ALA A 309 -1.11 46.98 -34.22
C ALA A 309 -1.39 45.48 -34.01
N VAL A 310 -2.43 44.95 -34.65
CA VAL A 310 -2.80 43.52 -34.58
C VAL A 310 -1.72 42.63 -35.19
N VAL A 311 -1.10 43.04 -36.31
CA VAL A 311 0.03 42.29 -36.91
C VAL A 311 1.24 42.28 -35.96
N ARG A 312 1.56 43.41 -35.31
CA ARG A 312 2.65 43.49 -34.32
C ARG A 312 2.35 42.62 -33.10
N ASP A 313 1.14 42.68 -32.57
CA ASP A 313 0.73 41.90 -31.40
C ASP A 313 0.79 40.41 -31.68
N ARG A 314 0.33 39.98 -32.87
CA ARG A 314 0.44 38.57 -33.29
C ARG A 314 1.89 38.12 -33.44
N GLN A 315 2.77 38.96 -33.99
CA GLN A 315 4.20 38.65 -34.10
C GLN A 315 4.87 38.55 -32.73
N GLN A 316 4.53 39.46 -31.81
CA GLN A 316 5.01 39.40 -30.43
C GLN A 316 4.51 38.14 -29.71
N PHE A 317 3.23 37.80 -29.85
CA PHE A 317 2.66 36.59 -29.27
C PHE A 317 3.36 35.32 -29.77
N VAL A 318 3.59 35.21 -31.08
CA VAL A 318 4.32 34.06 -31.66
C VAL A 318 5.76 33.99 -31.12
N ALA A 319 6.47 35.12 -31.06
CA ALA A 319 7.82 35.16 -30.49
C ALA A 319 7.84 34.74 -29.00
N THR A 320 6.87 35.19 -28.21
CA THR A 320 6.77 34.78 -26.80
C THR A 320 6.42 33.29 -26.62
N LEU A 321 5.66 32.71 -27.55
CA LEU A 321 5.36 31.28 -27.53
C LEU A 321 6.58 30.45 -27.90
N GLU A 322 7.35 30.86 -28.90
CA GLU A 322 8.62 30.20 -29.26
C GLU A 322 9.61 30.28 -28.09
N GLU A 323 9.74 31.44 -27.45
CA GLU A 323 10.63 31.61 -26.29
C GLU A 323 10.19 30.77 -25.09
N ARG A 324 8.88 30.72 -24.78
CA ARG A 324 8.33 29.85 -23.72
C ARG A 324 8.49 28.37 -24.03
N GLN A 325 8.30 27.98 -25.29
CA GLN A 325 8.48 26.60 -25.73
C GLN A 325 9.95 26.18 -25.57
N GLN A 326 10.89 27.03 -25.97
CA GLN A 326 12.33 26.78 -25.84
C GLN A 326 12.72 26.63 -24.36
N GLN A 327 12.26 27.54 -23.49
CA GLN A 327 12.51 27.47 -22.04
C GLN A 327 11.93 26.21 -21.41
N SER A 328 10.73 25.79 -21.84
CA SER A 328 10.12 24.55 -21.37
C SER A 328 10.92 23.31 -21.79
N ILE A 329 11.47 23.29 -23.01
CA ILE A 329 12.29 22.17 -23.50
C ILE A 329 13.59 22.08 -22.71
N GLU A 330 14.27 23.21 -22.46
CA GLU A 330 15.48 23.23 -21.63
C GLU A 330 15.21 22.78 -20.19
N GLN A 331 14.08 23.20 -19.60
CA GLN A 331 13.67 22.74 -18.26
C GLN A 331 13.39 21.23 -18.25
N PHE A 332 12.75 20.71 -19.28
CA PHE A 332 12.47 19.28 -19.42
C PHE A 332 13.76 18.48 -19.59
N GLU A 333 14.71 18.97 -20.38
CA GLU A 333 16.02 18.34 -20.56
C GLU A 333 16.84 18.31 -19.26
N ARG A 334 16.79 19.40 -18.47
CA ARG A 334 17.40 19.44 -17.13
C ARG A 334 16.73 18.47 -16.15
N LEU A 335 15.40 18.36 -16.18
CA LEU A 335 14.67 17.39 -15.34
C LEU A 335 15.00 15.95 -15.72
N VAL A 336 15.07 15.64 -17.03
CA VAL A 336 15.41 14.29 -17.51
C VAL A 336 16.84 13.92 -17.13
N THR A 337 17.80 14.83 -17.29
CA THR A 337 19.20 14.59 -16.90
C THR A 337 19.35 14.44 -15.38
N GLN A 338 18.62 15.22 -14.58
CA GLN A 338 18.59 15.09 -13.13
C GLN A 338 17.94 13.77 -12.65
N ILE A 339 16.86 13.32 -13.30
CA ILE A 339 16.24 12.02 -13.03
C ILE A 339 17.19 10.88 -13.40
N GLN A 340 17.85 10.94 -14.56
CA GLN A 340 18.83 9.92 -14.96
C GLN A 340 20.02 9.87 -14.00
N HIS A 341 20.52 11.01 -13.55
CA HIS A 341 21.63 11.09 -12.60
C HIS A 341 21.25 10.52 -11.23
N SER A 342 20.10 10.94 -10.68
CA SER A 342 19.61 10.46 -9.39
C SER A 342 19.28 8.95 -9.39
N GLN A 343 18.75 8.40 -10.48
CA GLN A 343 18.55 6.96 -10.60
C GLN A 343 19.86 6.18 -10.72
N GLY A 344 20.87 6.74 -11.41
CA GLY A 344 22.20 6.15 -11.48
C GLY A 344 22.88 6.09 -10.11
N GLU A 345 22.80 7.16 -9.33
CA GLU A 345 23.31 7.21 -7.96
C GLU A 345 22.56 6.24 -7.03
N LEU A 346 21.23 6.15 -7.13
CA LEU A 346 20.44 5.21 -6.32
C LEU A 346 20.79 3.75 -6.65
N LEU A 347 20.94 3.42 -7.93
CA LEU A 347 21.36 2.08 -8.37
C LEU A 347 22.78 1.75 -7.92
N ALA A 348 23.69 2.74 -7.94
CA ALA A 348 25.05 2.57 -7.43
C ALA A 348 25.06 2.33 -5.91
N HIS A 349 24.29 3.12 -5.14
CA HIS A 349 24.17 2.96 -3.69
C HIS A 349 23.55 1.61 -3.29
N VAL A 350 22.48 1.19 -3.95
CA VAL A 350 21.82 -0.09 -3.67
C VAL A 350 22.72 -1.28 -4.03
N ASN A 351 23.46 -1.20 -5.13
CA ASN A 351 24.37 -2.26 -5.54
C ASN A 351 25.61 -2.32 -4.63
N GLN A 352 26.13 -1.17 -4.19
CA GLN A 352 27.22 -1.08 -3.24
C GLN A 352 26.83 -1.66 -1.87
N GLU A 353 25.64 -1.35 -1.34
CA GLU A 353 25.15 -1.96 -0.10
C GLU A 353 24.91 -3.47 -0.23
N GLN A 354 24.34 -3.94 -1.34
CA GLN A 354 24.15 -5.38 -1.56
C GLN A 354 25.48 -6.12 -1.63
N THR A 355 26.52 -5.55 -2.26
CA THR A 355 27.84 -6.20 -2.30
C THR A 355 28.52 -6.21 -0.94
N ALA A 356 28.37 -5.15 -0.13
CA ALA A 356 28.90 -5.11 1.24
C ALA A 356 28.23 -6.16 2.14
N ILE A 357 26.89 -6.25 2.11
CA ILE A 357 26.12 -7.24 2.87
C ILE A 357 26.46 -8.67 2.41
N ALA A 358 26.64 -8.90 1.11
CA ALA A 358 27.03 -10.21 0.58
C ALA A 358 28.47 -10.60 0.97
N GLN A 359 29.39 -9.63 1.07
CA GLN A 359 30.75 -9.87 1.56
C GLN A 359 30.77 -10.17 3.06
N GLU A 360 29.97 -9.46 3.85
CA GLU A 360 29.85 -9.66 5.29
C GLU A 360 29.21 -11.02 5.63
N LEU A 361 28.15 -11.41 4.91
CA LEU A 361 27.56 -12.75 5.00
C LEU A 361 28.56 -13.86 4.62
N ARG A 362 29.38 -13.64 3.58
CA ARG A 362 30.43 -14.61 3.21
C ARG A 362 31.49 -14.72 4.31
N GLN A 363 31.95 -13.60 4.87
CA GLN A 363 32.92 -13.60 5.97
C GLN A 363 32.35 -14.29 7.22
N GLN A 364 31.11 -14.01 7.61
CA GLN A 364 30.44 -14.71 8.70
C GLN A 364 30.30 -16.22 8.41
N SER A 365 29.92 -16.60 7.19
CA SER A 365 29.79 -18.02 6.83
C SER A 365 31.14 -18.76 6.90
N GLN A 366 32.24 -18.10 6.48
CA GLN A 366 33.58 -18.65 6.55
C GLN A 366 34.08 -18.77 7.99
N TYR A 367 33.75 -17.79 8.84
CA TYR A 367 34.06 -17.83 10.26
C TYR A 367 33.31 -18.96 10.98
N ILE A 368 32.02 -19.14 10.70
CA ILE A 368 31.22 -20.24 11.24
C ILE A 368 31.75 -21.60 10.74
N ALA A 369 32.15 -21.70 9.47
CA ALA A 369 32.75 -22.92 8.91
C ALA A 369 34.09 -23.26 9.59
N GLN A 370 34.92 -22.26 9.91
CA GLN A 370 36.16 -22.46 10.66
C GLN A 370 35.91 -22.94 12.09
N LEU A 371 34.96 -22.33 12.81
CA LEU A 371 34.55 -22.76 14.14
C LEU A 371 34.03 -24.21 14.13
N LEU A 372 33.23 -24.57 13.12
CA LEU A 372 32.73 -25.94 12.98
C LEU A 372 33.89 -26.93 12.77
N ALA A 373 34.83 -26.60 11.87
CA ALA A 373 35.99 -27.43 11.57
C ALA A 373 36.93 -27.59 12.78
N GLU A 374 37.07 -26.55 13.61
CA GLU A 374 37.83 -26.61 14.85
C GLU A 374 37.12 -27.48 15.90
N SER A 375 35.79 -27.40 16.00
CA SER A 375 35.01 -28.28 16.87
C SER A 375 35.12 -29.75 16.44
N ASP A 376 35.10 -30.04 15.14
CA ASP A 376 35.19 -31.40 14.59
C ASP A 376 36.56 -32.02 14.87
N ARG A 377 37.64 -31.25 14.72
CA ARG A 377 39.00 -31.68 15.13
C ARG A 377 39.07 -31.99 16.63
N THR A 378 38.42 -31.18 17.46
CA THR A 378 38.39 -31.40 18.91
C THR A 378 37.62 -32.67 19.29
N LEU A 379 36.52 -32.96 18.58
CA LEU A 379 35.77 -34.21 18.74
C LEU A 379 36.58 -35.42 18.29
N GLN A 380 37.26 -35.33 17.15
CA GLN A 380 38.14 -36.40 16.65
C GLN A 380 39.28 -36.71 17.62
N GLN A 381 39.89 -35.69 18.23
CA GLN A 381 40.91 -35.87 19.28
C GLN A 381 40.35 -36.59 20.51
N ARG A 382 39.11 -36.29 20.92
CA ARG A 382 38.45 -37.00 22.03
C ARG A 382 38.15 -38.45 21.70
N LEU A 383 37.71 -38.74 20.47
CA LEU A 383 37.43 -40.10 20.03
C LEU A 383 38.71 -40.94 19.97
N GLN A 384 39.80 -40.39 19.41
CA GLN A 384 41.10 -41.06 19.44
C GLN A 384 41.59 -41.32 20.88
N LEU A 385 41.41 -40.35 21.79
CA LEU A 385 41.76 -40.55 23.20
C LEU A 385 40.95 -41.69 23.84
N LEU A 386 39.64 -41.76 23.59
CA LEU A 386 38.80 -42.85 24.10
C LEU A 386 39.24 -44.21 23.52
N GLU A 387 39.60 -44.26 22.25
CA GLU A 387 40.08 -45.47 21.60
C GLU A 387 41.44 -45.94 22.15
N THR A 388 42.38 -45.01 22.37
CA THR A 388 43.67 -45.34 23.02
C THR A 388 43.50 -45.81 24.45
N LEU A 389 42.57 -45.21 25.22
CA LEU A 389 42.21 -45.68 26.56
C LEU A 389 41.60 -47.08 26.53
N HIS A 390 40.73 -47.34 25.55
CA HIS A 390 40.10 -48.64 25.38
C HIS A 390 41.14 -49.71 25.03
N GLN A 391 42.06 -49.44 24.10
CA GLN A 391 43.15 -50.35 23.75
C GLN A 391 44.10 -50.60 24.93
N ALA A 392 44.41 -49.58 25.74
CA ALA A 392 45.22 -49.73 26.94
C ALA A 392 44.53 -50.61 28.00
N LEU A 393 43.21 -50.46 28.19
CA LEU A 393 42.40 -51.30 29.08
C LEU A 393 42.26 -52.74 28.56
N GLN A 394 42.19 -52.93 27.24
CA GLN A 394 42.08 -54.24 26.62
C GLN A 394 43.41 -55.00 26.66
N ALA A 395 44.53 -54.32 26.40
CA ALA A 395 45.87 -54.85 26.64
C ALA A 395 46.07 -55.25 28.12
N LEU A 396 45.44 -54.52 29.05
CA LEU A 396 45.41 -54.86 30.47
C LEU A 396 44.75 -56.21 30.75
N ALA A 397 43.62 -56.45 30.10
CA ALA A 397 42.86 -57.68 30.23
C ALA A 397 43.65 -58.88 29.68
N ASP A 398 44.46 -58.67 28.65
CA ASP A 398 45.21 -59.73 27.98
C ASP A 398 46.60 -60.03 28.60
N THR A 399 47.25 -59.08 29.30
CA THR A 399 48.66 -59.28 29.76
C THR A 399 48.98 -59.07 31.24
N GLY A 400 48.07 -58.60 32.09
CA GLY A 400 48.26 -58.60 33.56
C GLY A 400 49.53 -57.89 34.08
N ASN A 401 50.12 -56.97 33.32
CA ASN A 401 51.42 -56.36 33.63
C ASN A 401 51.27 -54.89 34.05
N LEU A 402 51.27 -54.64 35.36
CA LEU A 402 50.98 -53.34 35.99
C LEU A 402 51.99 -52.22 35.64
N GLN A 403 53.21 -52.58 35.21
CA GLN A 403 54.29 -51.63 34.96
C GLN A 403 54.10 -50.80 33.69
N LEU A 404 53.54 -51.40 32.63
CA LEU A 404 53.13 -50.67 31.41
C LEU A 404 51.98 -49.69 31.68
N LEU A 405 51.17 -49.97 32.71
CA LEU A 405 50.05 -49.15 33.16
C LEU A 405 50.52 -47.82 33.76
N LEU A 406 51.55 -47.86 34.61
CA LEU A 406 52.12 -46.65 35.21
C LEU A 406 52.80 -45.77 34.17
N ASP A 407 53.52 -46.35 33.21
CA ASP A 407 54.14 -45.58 32.13
C ASP A 407 53.08 -44.97 31.19
N SER A 408 52.05 -45.73 30.81
CA SER A 408 50.96 -45.22 29.96
C SER A 408 50.11 -44.16 30.66
N LEU A 409 49.80 -44.33 31.96
CA LEU A 409 49.11 -43.32 32.78
C LEU A 409 49.94 -42.07 32.99
N ASN A 410 51.25 -42.21 33.25
CA ASN A 410 52.14 -41.07 33.39
C ASN A 410 52.25 -40.29 32.06
N HIS A 411 52.28 -41.00 30.93
CA HIS A 411 52.30 -40.37 29.62
C HIS A 411 50.96 -39.67 29.28
N THR A 412 49.81 -40.26 29.62
CA THR A 412 48.49 -39.64 29.40
C THR A 412 48.25 -38.45 30.35
N LEU A 413 48.69 -38.53 31.60
CA LEU A 413 48.67 -37.40 32.53
C LEU A 413 49.58 -36.26 32.06
N GLY A 414 50.77 -36.58 31.52
CA GLY A 414 51.64 -35.59 30.87
C GLY A 414 50.99 -34.90 29.67
N ASN A 415 50.23 -35.64 28.86
CA ASN A 415 49.49 -35.10 27.71
C ASN A 415 48.24 -34.28 28.12
N LEU A 416 47.68 -34.50 29.31
CA LEU A 416 46.55 -33.72 29.85
C LEU A 416 46.98 -32.39 30.48
N GLN A 417 48.24 -32.27 30.91
CA GLN A 417 48.78 -31.06 31.54
C GLN A 417 48.68 -29.77 30.71
N PRO A 418 48.91 -29.76 29.37
CA PRO A 418 48.68 -28.57 28.55
C PRO A 418 47.19 -28.21 28.41
N VAL A 419 46.30 -29.21 28.35
CA VAL A 419 44.84 -29.00 28.20
C VAL A 419 44.24 -28.42 29.49
N LEU A 420 44.67 -28.93 30.65
CA LEU A 420 44.27 -28.40 31.95
C LEU A 420 44.80 -26.98 32.19
N ARG A 421 46.00 -26.65 31.70
CA ARG A 421 46.53 -25.27 31.71
C ARG A 421 45.73 -24.31 30.83
N GLN A 422 45.23 -24.76 29.68
CA GLN A 422 44.34 -23.96 28.82
C GLN A 422 42.97 -23.72 29.49
N LEU A 423 42.41 -24.72 30.18
CA LEU A 423 41.15 -24.59 30.92
C LEU A 423 41.26 -23.72 32.18
N ALA A 424 42.45 -23.59 32.76
CA ALA A 424 42.71 -22.78 33.95
C ALA A 424 42.92 -21.28 33.66
N GLN A 425 42.96 -20.85 32.38
CA GLN A 425 43.04 -19.43 32.05
C GLN A 425 41.68 -18.74 32.29
N PRO A 426 41.62 -17.62 33.04
CA PRO A 426 40.37 -16.93 33.32
C PRO A 426 39.77 -16.38 32.01
N ARG A 427 38.55 -16.81 31.67
CA ARG A 427 37.78 -16.26 30.54
C ARG A 427 37.35 -14.83 30.88
N ARG A 428 37.96 -13.84 30.22
CA ARG A 428 37.51 -12.45 30.26
C ARG A 428 36.39 -12.27 29.24
N VAL A 429 35.13 -12.31 29.69
CA VAL A 429 33.97 -11.99 28.85
C VAL A 429 33.87 -10.46 28.79
N THR A 430 34.36 -9.87 27.70
CA THR A 430 34.08 -8.46 27.39
C THR A 430 32.73 -8.39 26.66
N LEU A 431 31.67 -7.95 27.37
CA LEU A 431 30.45 -7.48 26.73
C LEU A 431 30.80 -6.22 25.94
N VAL A 432 30.62 -6.27 24.62
CA VAL A 432 30.69 -5.09 23.75
C VAL A 432 29.26 -4.56 23.66
N GLU A 433 28.94 -3.54 24.45
CA GLU A 433 27.72 -2.74 24.23
C GLU A 433 27.89 -1.93 22.94
N GLN A 434 26.99 -2.15 21.97
CA GLN A 434 26.86 -1.28 20.80
C GLN A 434 26.28 0.06 21.26
N PRO A 435 26.93 1.21 20.96
CA PRO A 435 26.35 2.50 21.27
C PRO A 435 25.11 2.73 20.41
N SER A 436 23.97 2.87 21.07
CA SER A 436 22.73 3.37 20.53
C SER A 436 22.95 4.76 19.93
N SER A 437 22.68 4.89 18.63
CA SER A 437 22.67 6.12 17.86
C SER A 437 21.55 7.07 18.34
N LEU A 438 21.83 7.90 19.33
CA LEU A 438 21.03 9.08 19.66
C LEU A 438 21.96 10.16 20.23
N ASP A 439 22.65 10.89 19.34
CA ASP A 439 22.84 12.32 19.60
C ASP A 439 22.94 13.09 18.28
N GLY A 440 22.21 14.18 18.21
CA GLY A 440 21.92 14.90 16.99
C GLY A 440 21.29 16.25 17.28
N GLY A 441 22.00 17.10 18.02
CA GLY A 441 22.01 18.53 17.74
C GLY A 441 21.70 19.44 18.92
N ASP A 442 22.75 19.81 19.66
CA ASP A 442 22.80 21.10 20.35
C ASP A 442 23.62 22.09 19.50
N ARG A 443 23.09 23.31 19.31
CA ARG A 443 23.69 24.41 18.54
C ARG A 443 24.52 25.29 19.47
N PRO A 444 25.67 25.83 19.04
CA PRO A 444 26.37 26.83 19.82
C PRO A 444 25.86 28.26 19.52
N ILE A 445 25.86 29.05 20.59
CA ILE A 445 25.94 30.51 20.77
C ILE A 445 26.01 31.36 19.48
#